data_AF-A0A543PUE9-F1
#
_entry.id   AF-A0A543PUE9-F1
#
_cell.length_a   1.000
_cell.length_b   1.000
_cell.length_c   1.000
_cell.angle_alpha   90.00
_cell.angle_beta   90.00
_cell.angle_gamma   90.00
#
_symmetry.space_group_name_H-M   'P 1'
#
loop_
_entity.id
_entity.type
_entity.pdbx_description
1 polymer ?
#
loop_
_entity_poly.entity_id
_entity_poly.type
_entity_poly.pdbx_seq_one_letter_code
_entity_poly.pdbx_strand_id
1 'polypeptide(L)'
;MPFDIALAAAALAAATQGVTLFDKIADQVVRFKTKRPLAGEPPQHRMTIEESDGELVSKVHGHEVERITARDLVHLDADVLRHIKVYEESMQNNYTLWEKVYPQLPLSPPMERARLELQLAQVTDAIGADLKHILDFLEDAGLGLDDHYRYARDLLAPTTD
;
A
#
# COMPACT_ATOMS: atom_id res chain seq x y z
N MET A 1 10.73 28.24 -8.98
CA MET A 1 11.34 27.02 -9.54
C MET A 1 10.37 26.48 -10.58
N PRO A 2 10.81 26.09 -11.79
CA PRO A 2 9.92 25.45 -12.75
C PRO A 2 9.40 24.14 -12.16
N PHE A 3 8.11 23.86 -12.35
CA PHE A 3 7.51 22.58 -11.96
C PHE A 3 8.16 21.43 -12.73
N ASP A 4 8.58 20.40 -12.02
CA ASP A 4 9.21 19.22 -12.60
C ASP A 4 8.16 18.13 -12.84
N ILE A 5 7.59 18.14 -14.06
CA ILE A 5 6.59 17.16 -14.50
C ILE A 5 7.15 15.72 -14.42
N ALA A 6 8.46 15.54 -14.63
CA ALA A 6 9.07 14.21 -14.56
C ALA A 6 9.12 13.69 -13.12
N LEU A 7 9.42 14.58 -12.16
CA LEU A 7 9.36 14.23 -10.73
C LEU A 7 7.93 13.88 -10.29
N ALA A 8 6.93 14.64 -10.74
CA ALA A 8 5.53 14.34 -10.45
C ALA A 8 5.08 13.00 -11.06
N ALA A 9 5.43 12.72 -12.31
CA ALA A 9 5.13 11.44 -12.93
C ALA A 9 5.80 10.26 -12.20
N ALA A 10 7.05 10.43 -11.76
CA ALA A 10 7.74 9.42 -10.96
C ALA A 10 7.07 9.18 -9.60
N ALA A 11 6.58 10.24 -8.95
CA ALA A 11 5.86 10.12 -7.68
C ALA A 11 4.52 9.38 -7.85
N LEU A 12 3.76 9.66 -8.92
CA LEU A 12 2.54 8.90 -9.23
C LEU A 12 2.83 7.41 -9.47
N ALA A 13 3.83 7.11 -10.30
CA ALA A 13 4.21 5.73 -10.56
C ALA A 13 4.61 4.99 -9.28
N ALA A 14 5.39 5.64 -8.40
CA ALA A 14 5.77 5.08 -7.10
C ALA A 14 4.56 4.85 -6.18
N ALA A 15 3.62 5.81 -6.13
CA ALA A 15 2.40 5.65 -5.34
C ALA A 15 1.56 4.46 -5.82
N THR A 16 1.35 4.33 -7.13
CA THR A 16 0.61 3.21 -7.72
C THR A 16 1.29 1.87 -7.45
N GLN A 17 2.63 1.83 -7.54
CA GLN A 17 3.40 0.62 -7.22
C GLN A 17 3.28 0.23 -5.75
N GLY A 18 3.35 1.19 -4.82
CA GLY A 18 3.15 0.95 -3.40
C GLY A 18 1.78 0.35 -3.08
N VAL A 19 0.71 0.92 -3.66
CA VAL A 19 -0.65 0.37 -3.53
C VAL A 19 -0.72 -1.05 -4.10
N THR A 20 -0.19 -1.26 -5.31
CA THR A 20 -0.17 -2.58 -5.96
C THR A 20 0.59 -3.62 -5.15
N LEU A 21 1.69 -3.23 -4.49
CA LEU A 21 2.45 -4.11 -3.61
C LEU A 21 1.63 -4.57 -2.41
N PHE A 22 0.88 -3.66 -1.80
CA PHE A 22 -0.01 -4.00 -0.69
C PHE A 22 -1.13 -4.93 -1.14
N ASP A 23 -1.80 -4.64 -2.26
CA ASP A 23 -2.92 -5.46 -2.77
C ASP A 23 -2.52 -6.93 -2.97
N LYS A 24 -1.28 -7.21 -3.40
CA LYS A 24 -0.76 -8.58 -3.55
C LYS A 24 -0.75 -9.39 -2.24
N ILE A 25 -0.60 -8.72 -1.10
CA ILE A 25 -0.46 -9.38 0.21
C ILE A 25 -1.59 -9.06 1.18
N ALA A 26 -2.52 -8.17 0.82
CA ALA A 26 -3.59 -7.68 1.69
C ALA A 26 -4.32 -8.81 2.43
N ASP A 27 -4.80 -9.82 1.71
CA ASP A 27 -5.46 -11.00 2.28
C ASP A 27 -4.57 -11.79 3.25
N GLN A 28 -3.28 -11.91 2.95
CA GLN A 28 -2.33 -12.61 3.82
C GLN A 28 -2.09 -11.82 5.10
N VAL A 29 -1.96 -10.49 5.00
CA VAL A 29 -1.80 -9.59 6.15
C VAL A 29 -3.04 -9.60 7.03
N VAL A 30 -4.25 -9.57 6.45
CA VAL A 30 -5.52 -9.71 7.17
C VAL A 30 -5.55 -11.02 7.97
N ARG A 31 -5.26 -12.16 7.33
CA ARG A 31 -5.21 -13.45 8.01
C ARG A 31 -4.17 -13.47 9.13
N PHE A 32 -2.99 -12.89 8.88
CA PHE A 32 -1.89 -12.85 9.83
C PHE A 32 -2.21 -12.02 11.07
N LYS A 33 -2.74 -10.80 10.90
CA LYS A 33 -3.08 -9.87 11.98
C LYS A 33 -4.31 -10.30 12.76
N THR A 34 -5.36 -10.75 12.09
CA THR A 34 -6.63 -11.12 12.76
C THR A 34 -6.61 -12.52 13.36
N LYS A 35 -5.65 -13.37 12.95
CA LYS A 35 -5.59 -14.81 13.29
C LYS A 35 -6.89 -15.57 12.95
N ARG A 36 -7.74 -15.02 12.07
CA ARG A 36 -9.00 -15.61 11.63
C ARG A 36 -8.85 -16.18 10.22
N PRO A 37 -9.47 -17.34 9.91
CA PRO A 37 -9.73 -17.70 8.52
C PRO A 37 -10.64 -16.64 7.90
N LEU A 38 -10.40 -16.25 6.64
CA LEU A 38 -11.35 -15.41 5.90
C LEU A 38 -12.69 -16.15 5.84
N ALA A 39 -13.72 -15.57 6.45
CA ALA A 39 -15.07 -16.07 6.30
C ALA A 39 -15.62 -15.55 4.97
N GLY A 40 -15.64 -16.41 3.95
CA GLY A 40 -16.24 -16.10 2.64
C GLY A 40 -15.24 -15.73 1.54
N GLU A 41 -15.77 -15.47 0.35
CA GLU A 41 -15.02 -14.91 -0.80
C GLU A 41 -14.21 -13.68 -0.35
N PRO A 42 -13.01 -13.45 -0.94
CA PRO A 42 -12.33 -12.17 -0.75
C PRO A 42 -13.33 -11.07 -1.05
N PRO A 43 -13.47 -10.04 -0.18
CA PRO A 43 -14.35 -8.93 -0.50
C PRO A 43 -13.91 -8.42 -1.88
N GLN A 44 -14.79 -8.48 -2.88
CA GLN A 44 -14.51 -7.86 -4.18
C GLN A 44 -14.14 -6.42 -3.88
N HIS A 45 -12.88 -6.05 -4.11
CA HIS A 45 -12.38 -4.73 -3.81
C HIS A 45 -13.23 -3.74 -4.58
N ARG A 46 -14.01 -2.94 -3.84
CA ARG A 46 -15.00 -2.05 -4.43
C ARG A 46 -14.33 -0.99 -5.31
N MET A 47 -13.12 -0.59 -4.92
CA MET A 47 -12.25 0.36 -5.60
C MET A 47 -10.91 -0.29 -5.93
N THR A 48 -10.43 -0.14 -7.17
CA THR A 48 -9.06 -0.46 -7.59
C THR A 48 -8.33 0.81 -8.01
N ILE A 49 -7.01 0.86 -7.79
CA ILE A 49 -6.13 1.93 -8.26
C ILE A 49 -5.18 1.30 -9.28
N GLU A 50 -5.16 1.82 -10.50
CA GLU A 50 -4.38 1.27 -11.59
C GLU A 50 -3.57 2.37 -12.28
N GLU A 51 -2.40 2.00 -12.80
CA GLU A 51 -1.65 2.85 -13.72
C GLU A 51 -2.18 2.64 -15.14
N SER A 52 -2.49 3.74 -15.83
CA SER A 52 -2.89 3.74 -17.24
C SER A 52 -2.20 4.89 -17.95
N ASP A 53 -1.31 4.59 -18.91
CA ASP A 53 -0.60 5.59 -19.73
C ASP A 53 0.14 6.70 -18.93
N GLY A 54 0.68 6.37 -17.75
CA GLY A 54 1.35 7.33 -16.86
C GLY A 54 0.38 8.20 -16.04
N GLU A 55 -0.89 7.85 -16.03
CA GLU A 55 -1.94 8.40 -15.18
C GLU A 55 -2.33 7.36 -14.13
N LEU A 56 -2.83 7.83 -12.99
CA LEU A 56 -3.43 6.98 -11.98
C LEU A 56 -4.95 7.05 -12.16
N VAL A 57 -5.58 5.89 -12.30
CA VAL A 57 -7.03 5.78 -12.48
C VAL A 57 -7.60 5.00 -11.32
N SER A 58 -8.58 5.59 -10.63
CA SER A 58 -9.41 4.84 -9.70
C SER A 58 -10.64 4.30 -10.41
N LYS A 59 -10.93 3.03 -10.16
CA LYS A 59 -12.13 2.37 -10.70
C LYS A 59 -12.98 1.84 -9.56
N VAL A 60 -14.28 2.10 -9.63
CA VAL A 60 -15.27 1.52 -8.71
C VAL A 60 -16.18 0.61 -9.50
N HIS A 61 -16.30 -0.66 -9.08
CA HIS A 61 -17.02 -1.70 -9.84
C HIS A 61 -16.55 -1.82 -11.31
N GLY A 62 -15.27 -1.60 -11.57
CA GLY A 62 -14.68 -1.65 -12.92
C GLY A 62 -14.92 -0.41 -13.79
N HIS A 63 -15.62 0.61 -13.28
CA HIS A 63 -15.84 1.87 -13.96
C HIS A 63 -14.89 2.94 -13.42
N GLU A 64 -14.21 3.66 -14.31
CA GLU A 64 -13.38 4.80 -13.94
C GLU A 64 -14.22 5.88 -13.23
N VAL A 65 -13.76 6.28 -12.04
CA VAL A 65 -14.41 7.33 -11.22
C VAL A 65 -13.52 8.56 -11.16
N GLU A 66 -12.22 8.39 -10.96
CA GLU A 66 -11.26 9.48 -10.91
C GLU A 66 -9.99 9.14 -11.67
N ARG A 67 -9.32 10.20 -12.14
CA ARG A 67 -8.07 10.14 -12.88
C ARG A 67 -7.17 11.25 -12.40
N ILE A 68 -5.94 10.88 -12.04
CA ILE A 68 -4.90 11.79 -11.57
C ILE A 68 -3.73 11.71 -12.55
N THR A 69 -3.31 12.88 -13.02
CA THR A 69 -2.18 13.05 -13.92
C THR A 69 -1.05 13.75 -13.20
N ALA A 70 0.16 13.70 -13.75
CA ALA A 70 1.30 14.44 -13.19
C ALA A 70 1.05 15.96 -13.09
N ARG A 71 0.12 16.50 -13.89
CA ARG A 71 -0.26 17.93 -13.81
C ARG A 71 -1.10 18.23 -12.59
N ASP A 72 -1.83 17.27 -12.06
CA ASP A 72 -2.63 17.45 -10.86
C ASP A 72 -1.76 17.50 -9.61
N LEU A 73 -0.46 17.25 -9.72
CA LEU A 73 0.52 17.37 -8.64
C LEU A 73 1.28 18.70 -8.64
N VAL A 74 0.92 19.65 -9.51
CA VAL A 74 1.63 20.94 -9.65
C VAL A 74 1.64 21.79 -8.38
N HIS A 75 0.69 21.57 -7.48
CA HIS A 75 0.58 22.27 -6.21
C HIS A 75 1.38 21.63 -5.08
N LEU A 76 1.92 20.42 -5.28
CA LEU A 76 2.65 19.69 -4.25
C LEU A 76 4.13 20.07 -4.23
N ASP A 77 4.70 20.09 -3.03
CA ASP A 77 6.11 20.39 -2.82
C ASP A 77 7.01 19.29 -3.40
N ALA A 78 8.12 19.68 -4.03
CA ALA A 78 9.06 18.75 -4.65
C ALA A 78 9.64 17.72 -3.64
N ASP A 79 9.75 18.09 -2.37
CA ASP A 79 10.21 17.17 -1.33
C ASP A 79 9.15 16.11 -0.99
N VAL A 80 7.85 16.45 -1.05
CA VAL A 80 6.76 15.46 -0.94
C VAL A 80 6.86 14.45 -2.08
N LEU A 81 7.01 14.94 -3.32
CA LEU A 81 7.13 14.09 -4.51
C LEU A 81 8.32 13.12 -4.43
N ARG A 82 9.47 13.57 -3.91
CA ARG A 82 10.64 12.70 -3.72
C ARG A 82 10.44 11.66 -2.63
N HIS A 83 9.76 12.00 -1.54
CA HIS A 83 9.54 11.07 -0.43
C HIS A 83 8.64 9.90 -0.81
N ILE A 84 7.73 10.05 -1.78
CA ILE A 84 6.88 8.94 -2.23
C ILE A 84 7.71 7.78 -2.77
N LYS A 85 8.80 8.06 -3.47
CA LYS A 85 9.72 7.03 -3.93
C LYS A 85 10.42 6.31 -2.77
N VAL A 86 10.78 7.03 -1.72
CA VAL A 86 11.41 6.43 -0.52
C VAL A 86 10.44 5.48 0.19
N TYR A 87 9.16 5.87 0.31
CA TYR A 87 8.14 5.01 0.90
C TYR A 87 7.88 3.76 0.04
N GLU A 88 7.79 3.91 -1.29
CA GLU A 88 7.65 2.78 -2.21
C GLU A 88 8.85 1.81 -2.10
N GLU A 89 10.09 2.32 -2.14
CA GLU A 89 11.29 1.49 -2.00
C GLU A 89 11.33 0.75 -0.65
N SER A 90 10.92 1.42 0.43
CA SER A 90 10.77 0.81 1.76
C SER A 90 9.70 -0.29 1.77
N MET A 91 8.53 -0.06 1.16
CA MET A 91 7.50 -1.09 1.00
C MET A 91 8.00 -2.28 0.21
N GLN A 92 8.73 -2.07 -0.89
CA GLN A 92 9.28 -3.13 -1.72
C GLN A 92 10.27 -4.00 -0.96
N ASN A 93 11.12 -3.40 -0.12
CA ASN A 93 12.03 -4.12 0.76
C ASN A 93 11.29 -4.99 1.79
N ASN A 94 10.27 -4.42 2.45
CA ASN A 94 9.47 -5.14 3.42
C ASN A 94 8.60 -6.23 2.79
N TYR A 95 8.05 -5.98 1.60
CA TYR A 95 7.34 -6.96 0.78
C TYR A 95 8.23 -8.16 0.45
N THR A 96 9.49 -7.90 0.06
CA THR A 96 10.46 -8.97 -0.24
C THR A 96 10.73 -9.84 0.99
N LEU A 97 10.79 -9.21 2.17
CA LEU A 97 10.94 -9.93 3.42
C LEU A 97 9.68 -10.74 3.77
N TRP A 98 8.49 -10.18 3.52
CA TRP A 98 7.22 -10.86 3.68
C TRP A 98 7.15 -12.14 2.83
N GLU A 99 7.42 -12.04 1.52
CA GLU A 99 7.41 -13.18 0.59
C GLU A 99 8.36 -14.30 1.02
N LYS A 100 9.49 -13.93 1.61
CA LYS A 100 10.45 -14.90 2.12
C LYS A 100 9.97 -15.58 3.40
N VAL A 101 9.40 -14.84 4.34
CA VAL A 101 9.17 -15.30 5.71
C VAL A 101 7.78 -15.92 5.90
N TYR A 102 6.74 -15.33 5.32
CA TYR A 102 5.35 -15.76 5.51
C TYR A 102 5.11 -17.25 5.14
N PRO A 103 5.66 -17.79 4.04
CA PRO A 103 5.47 -19.21 3.69
C PRO A 103 6.08 -20.21 4.67
N GLN A 104 7.00 -19.78 5.53
CA GLN A 104 7.69 -20.66 6.48
C GLN A 104 6.85 -20.91 7.74
N LEU A 105 5.98 -19.97 8.14
CA LEU A 105 5.13 -20.05 9.34
C LEU A 105 4.43 -21.40 9.58
N PRO A 106 3.71 -21.99 8.59
CA PRO A 106 2.99 -23.25 8.81
C PRO A 106 3.92 -24.45 9.03
N LEU A 107 5.17 -24.36 8.57
CA LEU A 107 6.17 -25.44 8.64
C LEU A 107 7.08 -25.33 9.87
N SER A 108 7.19 -24.14 10.47
CA SER A 108 8.11 -23.88 11.57
C SER A 108 7.66 -24.51 12.90
N PRO A 109 8.60 -25.03 13.71
CA PRO A 109 8.34 -25.46 15.09
C PRO A 109 7.97 -24.26 15.99
N PRO A 110 7.36 -24.48 17.17
CA PRO A 110 6.74 -23.42 17.98
C PRO A 110 7.64 -22.21 18.29
N MET A 111 8.90 -22.45 18.68
CA MET A 111 9.82 -21.37 19.04
C MET A 111 10.27 -20.55 17.83
N GLU A 112 10.50 -21.20 16.70
CA GLU A 112 10.85 -20.53 15.44
C GLU A 112 9.64 -19.78 14.90
N ARG A 113 8.44 -20.37 14.96
CA ARG A 113 7.19 -19.72 14.57
C ARG A 113 6.98 -18.41 15.32
N ALA A 114 7.14 -18.40 16.64
CA ALA A 114 6.98 -17.17 17.44
C ALA A 114 7.95 -16.06 16.98
N ARG A 115 9.19 -16.41 16.63
CA ARG A 115 10.17 -15.46 16.09
C ARG A 115 9.76 -14.93 14.71
N LEU A 116 9.32 -15.81 13.81
CA LEU A 116 8.86 -15.42 12.47
C LEU A 116 7.61 -14.54 12.56
N GLU A 117 6.69 -14.83 13.49
CA GLU A 117 5.51 -14.00 13.72
C GLU A 117 5.91 -12.60 14.21
N LEU A 118 6.86 -12.46 15.14
CA LEU A 118 7.35 -11.15 15.56
C LEU A 118 7.97 -10.37 14.39
N GLN A 119 8.76 -11.05 13.56
CA GLN A 119 9.37 -10.43 12.39
C GLN A 119 8.32 -9.97 11.37
N LEU A 120 7.30 -10.79 11.10
CA LEU A 120 6.21 -10.43 10.19
C LEU A 120 5.33 -9.31 10.74
N ALA A 121 5.17 -9.21 12.07
CA ALA A 121 4.49 -8.08 12.69
C ALA A 121 5.21 -6.77 12.39
N GLN A 122 6.54 -6.72 12.59
CA GLN A 122 7.35 -5.54 12.26
C GLN A 122 7.29 -5.17 10.78
N VAL A 123 7.35 -6.17 9.89
CA VAL A 123 7.23 -5.98 8.44
C VAL A 123 5.88 -5.39 8.07
N THR A 124 4.79 -5.89 8.64
CA THR A 124 3.44 -5.40 8.35
C THR A 124 3.19 -4.00 8.89
N ASP A 125 3.75 -3.67 10.06
CA ASP A 125 3.68 -2.31 10.60
C ASP A 125 4.45 -1.31 9.72
N ALA A 126 5.63 -1.69 9.22
CA ALA A 126 6.40 -0.86 8.30
C ALA A 126 5.68 -0.63 6.96
N ILE A 127 5.16 -1.70 6.33
CA ILE A 127 4.34 -1.60 5.12
C ILE A 127 3.12 -0.71 5.36
N GLY A 128 2.49 -0.84 6.53
CA GLY A 128 1.37 -0.01 6.96
C GLY A 128 1.68 1.47 7.02
N ALA A 129 2.78 1.82 7.69
CA ALA A 129 3.22 3.20 7.83
C ALA A 129 3.54 3.83 6.47
N ASP A 130 4.29 3.13 5.61
CA ASP A 130 4.64 3.61 4.28
C ASP A 130 3.41 3.73 3.37
N LEU A 131 2.52 2.72 3.38
CA LEU A 131 1.26 2.77 2.63
C LEU A 131 0.40 3.95 3.08
N LYS A 132 0.34 4.25 4.38
CA LYS A 132 -0.40 5.41 4.88
C LYS A 132 0.11 6.70 4.23
N HIS A 133 1.43 6.90 4.17
CA HIS A 133 2.01 8.09 3.54
C HIS A 133 1.73 8.17 2.03
N ILE A 134 1.76 7.03 1.34
CA ILE A 134 1.39 6.96 -0.08
C ILE A 134 -0.09 7.31 -0.28
N LEU A 135 -0.98 6.78 0.55
CA LEU A 135 -2.41 7.06 0.49
C LEU A 135 -2.72 8.52 0.82
N ASP A 136 -2.06 9.11 1.83
CA ASP A 136 -2.20 10.53 2.17
C ASP A 136 -1.81 11.42 0.98
N PHE A 137 -0.71 11.06 0.30
CA PHE A 137 -0.27 11.73 -0.92
C PHE A 137 -1.28 11.63 -2.07
N LEU A 138 -1.92 10.47 -2.25
CA LEU A 138 -2.97 10.29 -3.25
C LEU A 138 -4.21 11.12 -2.93
N GLU A 139 -4.59 11.25 -1.66
CA GLU A 139 -5.67 12.14 -1.22
C GLU A 139 -5.32 13.62 -1.48
N ASP A 140 -4.09 14.05 -1.16
CA ASP A 140 -3.60 15.41 -1.44
C ASP A 140 -3.52 15.73 -2.95
N ALA A 141 -3.34 14.69 -3.77
CA ALA A 141 -3.42 14.75 -5.23
C ALA A 141 -4.85 14.80 -5.77
N GLY A 142 -5.85 14.65 -4.91
CA GLY A 142 -7.27 14.74 -5.26
C GLY A 142 -8.00 13.40 -5.38
N LEU A 143 -7.40 12.28 -4.96
CA LEU A 143 -8.06 10.97 -4.98
C LEU A 143 -9.01 10.79 -3.80
N GLY A 144 -10.27 10.49 -4.06
CA GLY A 144 -11.22 10.04 -3.07
C GLY A 144 -10.97 8.58 -2.68
N LEU A 145 -10.26 8.34 -1.58
CA LEU A 145 -10.06 6.97 -1.08
C LEU A 145 -11.35 6.41 -0.45
N ASP A 146 -11.84 5.29 -0.99
CA ASP A 146 -13.00 4.53 -0.49
C ASP A 146 -12.66 3.69 0.76
N ASP A 147 -13.69 3.13 1.39
CA ASP A 147 -13.65 2.41 2.67
C ASP A 147 -12.64 1.24 2.74
N HIS A 148 -12.28 0.65 1.60
CA HIS A 148 -11.33 -0.47 1.54
C HIS A 148 -9.90 -0.06 1.95
N TYR A 149 -9.40 1.06 1.44
CA TYR A 149 -8.08 1.56 1.84
C TYR A 149 -8.09 2.14 3.26
N ARG A 150 -9.25 2.58 3.74
CA ARG A 150 -9.45 2.95 5.15
C ARG A 150 -9.38 1.75 6.07
N TYR A 151 -10.01 0.63 5.71
CA TYR A 151 -9.89 -0.62 6.46
C TYR A 151 -8.44 -1.14 6.48
N ALA A 152 -7.72 -1.05 5.35
CA ALA A 152 -6.30 -1.38 5.30
C ALA A 152 -5.46 -0.47 6.22
N ARG A 153 -5.70 0.85 6.20
CA ARG A 153 -5.07 1.81 7.13
C ARG A 153 -5.32 1.43 8.59
N ASP A 154 -6.56 1.11 8.95
CA ASP A 154 -6.94 0.77 10.32
C ASP A 154 -6.34 -0.57 10.77
N LEU A 155 -6.30 -1.57 9.89
CA LEU A 155 -5.74 -2.89 10.17
C LEU A 155 -4.22 -2.87 10.34
N LEU A 156 -3.55 -1.98 9.61
CA LEU A 156 -2.10 -1.83 9.63
C LEU A 156 -1.61 -0.80 10.65
N ALA A 157 -2.52 -0.10 11.33
CA ALA A 157 -2.14 0.79 12.41
C ALA A 157 -1.37 0.00 13.50
N PRO A 158 -0.27 0.56 14.03
CA PRO A 158 0.50 -0.11 15.06
C PRO A 158 -0.41 -0.41 16.26
N THR A 159 -0.31 -1.64 16.76
CA THR A 159 -1.09 -2.07 17.92
C THR A 159 -0.61 -1.24 19.12
N THR A 160 -1.44 -0.31 19.57
CA THR A 160 -1.17 0.45 20.79
C THR A 160 -1.54 -0.47 21.95
N ASP A 161 -0.53 -1.01 22.63
CA ASP A 161 -0.69 -1.64 23.94
C ASP A 161 -1.07 -0.58 25.01
#